data_AF-A0A2P2MQY4-F1
#
_entry.id   AF-A0A2P2MQY4-F1
#
_cell.length_a   1.000
_cell.length_b   1.000
_cell.length_c   1.000
_cell.angle_alpha   90.00
_cell.angle_beta   90.00
_cell.angle_gamma   90.00
#
_symmetry.space_group_name_H-M   'P 1'
#
loop_
_entity.id
_entity.type
_entity.pdbx_description
1 polymer ?
#
loop_
_entity_poly.entity_id
_entity_poly.type
_entity_poly.pdbx_seq_one_letter_code
_entity_poly.pdbx_strand_id
1 'polypeptide(L)'
;MDGVCTYTPVSSVVTGLKKNYRESFIEKKKKPKCDFRATKNCFRINCKLPAGDQVDENPTRKVASLRSRDRMEEYNTAMKRMMRNPYEYHHDLGMNYTLITDNLIVGSQPQKPEDIDHVKHVENVAYVLNLQQDKDVEYWGVDLKSIIERCQEIGIHHMRRPARDFDPDSLRSILPKAVSSLEWAISEGKGRVYVHCTAGLGRAPAVAIAYMFWFCSMNVSI
;
A
#
# COMPACT_ATOMS: atom_id res chain seq x y z
N MET A 1 -1.08 -17.01 59.02
CA MET A 1 -1.65 -18.30 58.62
C MET A 1 -2.85 -18.57 59.49
N ASP A 2 -4.12 -18.52 59.09
CA ASP A 2 -4.82 -18.06 57.89
C ASP A 2 -6.22 -17.67 58.39
N GLY A 3 -6.65 -16.43 58.11
CA GLY A 3 -7.95 -15.90 58.54
C GLY A 3 -8.83 -15.65 57.32
N VAL A 4 -9.71 -16.60 57.03
CA VAL A 4 -10.78 -16.47 56.04
C VAL A 4 -11.84 -15.51 56.59
N CYS A 5 -12.14 -14.43 55.84
CA CYS A 5 -13.25 -13.51 56.15
C CYS A 5 -14.19 -13.39 54.94
N THR A 6 -15.47 -13.39 55.26
CA THR A 6 -16.63 -13.72 54.44
C THR A 6 -17.38 -12.50 53.87
N TYR A 7 -17.86 -12.63 52.63
CA TYR A 7 -19.13 -12.19 52.01
C TYR A 7 -19.83 -10.82 52.34
N THR A 8 -19.92 -9.98 51.28
CA THR A 8 -21.10 -9.26 50.71
C THR A 8 -21.65 -7.95 51.34
N PRO A 9 -22.62 -7.23 50.72
CA PRO A 9 -22.46 -6.21 49.66
C PRO A 9 -23.16 -4.87 50.01
N VAL A 10 -22.92 -3.76 49.29
CA VAL A 10 -23.82 -2.58 49.37
C VAL A 10 -23.99 -1.87 48.02
N SER A 11 -25.25 -1.81 47.58
CA SER A 11 -25.77 -1.00 46.47
C SER A 11 -25.59 0.49 46.71
N SER A 12 -25.71 1.34 45.68
CA SER A 12 -26.68 2.45 45.74
C SER A 12 -26.74 3.33 44.47
N VAL A 13 -27.99 3.72 44.19
CA VAL A 13 -28.55 4.90 43.51
C VAL A 13 -28.50 5.04 41.98
N VAL A 14 -29.73 4.99 41.46
CA VAL A 14 -30.23 5.42 40.15
C VAL A 14 -30.41 6.95 40.12
N THR A 15 -29.90 7.62 39.09
CA THR A 15 -30.46 8.84 38.46
C THR A 15 -29.81 8.94 37.06
N GLY A 16 -30.48 9.00 35.91
CA GLY A 16 -31.80 9.53 35.63
C GLY A 16 -31.72 10.89 34.92
N LEU A 17 -31.03 11.00 33.78
CA LEU A 17 -31.16 12.15 32.86
C LEU A 17 -31.24 11.67 31.40
N LYS A 18 -32.46 11.66 30.88
CA LYS A 18 -32.78 11.63 29.44
C LYS A 18 -32.61 13.03 28.85
N LYS A 19 -32.45 13.07 27.52
CA LYS A 19 -32.60 14.18 26.55
C LYS A 19 -31.28 14.92 26.22
N ASN A 20 -30.92 15.21 24.97
CA ASN A 20 -31.68 15.30 23.73
C ASN A 20 -30.81 14.93 22.52
N TYR A 21 -31.41 14.16 21.61
CA TYR A 21 -31.02 14.05 20.21
C TYR A 21 -31.13 15.43 19.58
N ARG A 22 -30.06 15.93 18.95
CA ARG A 22 -30.12 17.13 18.11
C ARG A 22 -29.70 16.71 16.71
N GLU A 23 -30.72 16.49 15.88
CA GLU A 23 -30.55 16.46 14.43
C GLU A 23 -29.96 17.80 13.98
N SER A 24 -28.84 17.77 13.27
CA SER A 24 -28.34 18.92 12.53
C SER A 24 -28.03 18.49 11.10
N PHE A 25 -29.05 18.68 10.26
CA PHE A 25 -29.01 19.11 8.86
C PHE A 25 -27.85 18.59 8.00
N ILE A 26 -28.17 17.58 7.20
CA ILE A 26 -27.45 17.21 5.98
C ILE A 26 -27.56 18.39 4.99
N GLU A 27 -26.49 19.17 4.88
CA GLU A 27 -26.33 20.13 3.79
C GLU A 27 -25.93 19.36 2.52
N LYS A 28 -26.90 19.12 1.63
CA LYS A 28 -26.69 18.50 0.32
C LYS A 28 -25.85 19.43 -0.56
N LYS A 29 -24.53 19.25 -0.57
CA LYS A 29 -23.66 19.88 -1.58
C LYS A 29 -23.96 19.29 -2.97
N LYS A 30 -24.44 20.14 -3.88
CA LYS A 30 -24.75 19.81 -5.28
C LYS A 30 -23.47 19.40 -6.02
N LYS A 31 -23.53 18.27 -6.74
CA LYS A 31 -22.49 17.82 -7.67
C LYS A 31 -22.35 18.82 -8.84
N PRO A 32 -21.13 19.23 -9.23
CA PRO A 32 -20.94 19.96 -10.48
C PRO A 32 -21.16 19.02 -11.67
N LYS A 33 -22.04 19.42 -12.58
CA LYS A 33 -22.24 18.81 -13.90
C LYS A 33 -21.09 19.28 -14.78
N CYS A 34 -20.11 18.42 -15.06
CA CYS A 34 -19.12 18.66 -16.10
C CYS A 34 -19.68 18.16 -17.43
N ASP A 35 -19.92 19.11 -18.33
CA ASP A 35 -20.42 18.89 -19.68
C ASP A 35 -19.26 18.39 -20.56
N PHE A 36 -19.36 17.14 -21.03
CA PHE A 36 -18.32 16.46 -21.79
C PHE A 36 -18.36 16.94 -23.24
N ARG A 37 -17.69 18.04 -23.57
CA ARG A 37 -17.45 18.44 -24.97
C ARG A 37 -16.31 17.61 -25.55
N ALA A 38 -16.68 16.58 -26.30
CA ALA A 38 -15.77 15.83 -27.16
C ALA A 38 -15.31 16.70 -28.34
N THR A 39 -14.13 17.31 -28.23
CA THR A 39 -13.42 17.89 -29.38
C THR A 39 -12.70 16.78 -30.13
N LYS A 40 -13.25 16.40 -31.29
CA LYS A 40 -12.62 15.49 -32.25
C LYS A 40 -11.42 16.19 -32.91
N ASN A 41 -10.21 15.95 -32.39
CA ASN A 41 -8.99 16.17 -33.17
C ASN A 41 -8.42 14.81 -33.59
N CYS A 42 -8.83 14.40 -34.79
CA CYS A 42 -8.24 13.26 -35.50
C CYS A 42 -6.93 13.73 -36.13
N PHE A 43 -5.81 13.53 -35.44
CA PHE A 43 -4.50 13.58 -36.10
C PHE A 43 -4.34 12.28 -36.91
N ARG A 44 -4.54 12.37 -38.23
CA ARG A 44 -4.19 11.31 -39.19
C ARG A 44 -2.68 11.09 -39.14
N ILE A 45 -2.24 10.03 -38.47
CA ILE A 45 -0.88 9.51 -38.64
C ILE A 45 -0.87 8.71 -39.94
N ASN A 46 -0.23 9.27 -40.97
CA ASN A 46 -0.04 8.59 -42.25
C ASN A 46 1.32 7.87 -42.23
N CYS A 47 1.32 6.55 -42.09
CA CYS A 47 2.52 5.74 -42.23
C CYS A 47 2.66 5.31 -43.69
N LYS A 48 3.59 5.93 -44.43
CA LYS A 48 4.05 5.40 -45.72
C LYS A 48 4.90 4.15 -45.46
N LEU A 49 4.43 3.00 -45.94
CA LEU A 49 5.26 1.80 -46.10
C LEU A 49 6.27 2.07 -47.24
N PRO A 50 7.58 1.83 -47.07
CA PRO A 50 8.49 1.82 -48.20
C PRO A 50 8.22 0.59 -49.06
N ALA A 51 8.05 0.83 -50.36
CA ALA A 51 8.03 -0.20 -51.39
C ALA A 51 9.35 -0.99 -51.35
N GLY A 52 9.24 -2.30 -51.57
CA GLY A 52 10.39 -3.18 -51.65
C GLY A 52 11.26 -2.84 -52.85
N ASP A 53 12.57 -3.06 -52.69
CA ASP A 53 13.44 -3.31 -53.83
C ASP A 53 14.57 -4.27 -53.43
N GLN A 54 14.58 -5.38 -54.18
CA GLN A 54 15.67 -6.02 -54.89
C GLN A 54 16.99 -6.38 -54.17
N VAL A 55 17.46 -7.55 -54.58
CA VAL A 55 18.50 -8.37 -53.99
C VAL A 55 19.85 -7.92 -54.53
N ASP A 56 20.80 -7.65 -53.65
CA ASP A 56 22.23 -7.75 -53.98
C ASP A 56 23.02 -8.20 -52.74
N GLU A 57 23.94 -9.13 -52.95
CA GLU A 57 24.68 -9.83 -51.91
C GLU A 57 25.82 -8.96 -51.34
N ASN A 58 25.81 -8.70 -50.02
CA ASN A 58 26.96 -8.15 -49.29
C ASN A 58 26.80 -8.32 -47.75
N PRO A 59 27.88 -8.23 -46.93
CA PRO A 59 27.97 -8.69 -45.54
C PRO A 59 27.04 -7.97 -44.53
N THR A 60 26.32 -6.97 -45.00
CA THR A 60 25.29 -6.19 -44.30
C THR A 60 24.13 -7.03 -43.75
N ARG A 61 23.83 -8.20 -44.35
CA ARG A 61 22.75 -9.11 -43.87
C ARG A 61 22.97 -9.58 -42.43
N LYS A 62 24.21 -9.86 -42.01
CA LYS A 62 24.48 -10.31 -40.63
C LYS A 62 24.17 -9.20 -39.63
N VAL A 63 24.62 -7.97 -39.88
CA VAL A 63 24.40 -6.82 -38.99
C VAL A 63 22.92 -6.41 -38.93
N ALA A 64 22.22 -6.43 -40.07
CA ALA A 64 20.78 -6.18 -40.12
C ALA A 64 19.98 -7.29 -39.41
N SER A 65 20.36 -8.57 -39.58
CA SER A 65 19.73 -9.70 -38.89
C SER A 65 19.96 -9.67 -37.37
N LEU A 66 21.16 -9.28 -36.93
CA LEU A 66 21.51 -9.10 -35.52
C LEU A 66 20.70 -7.95 -34.91
N ARG A 67 20.64 -6.77 -35.57
CA ARG A 67 19.77 -5.66 -35.13
C ARG A 67 18.29 -6.03 -35.10
N SER A 68 17.82 -6.88 -36.01
CA SER A 68 16.42 -7.34 -36.02
C SER A 68 16.09 -8.31 -34.88
N ARG A 69 17.05 -9.20 -34.54
CA ARG A 69 16.93 -10.09 -33.37
C ARG A 69 16.99 -9.31 -32.06
N ASP A 70 17.91 -8.36 -31.97
CA ASP A 70 18.09 -7.49 -30.80
C ASP A 70 16.82 -6.66 -30.51
N ARG A 71 16.23 -6.05 -31.55
CA ARG A 71 14.93 -5.36 -31.44
C ARG A 71 13.77 -6.29 -31.05
N MET A 72 13.75 -7.52 -31.56
CA MET A 72 12.72 -8.49 -31.22
C MET A 72 12.87 -9.00 -29.78
N GLU A 73 14.10 -9.15 -29.29
CA GLU A 73 14.40 -9.49 -27.90
C GLU A 73 14.06 -8.33 -26.95
N GLU A 74 14.38 -7.09 -27.31
CA GLU A 74 13.94 -5.90 -26.57
C GLU A 74 12.41 -5.80 -26.51
N TYR A 75 11.73 -6.00 -27.64
CA TYR A 75 10.27 -6.02 -27.71
C TYR A 75 9.67 -7.13 -26.85
N ASN A 76 10.17 -8.36 -26.97
CA ASN A 76 9.69 -9.49 -26.19
C ASN A 76 9.95 -9.30 -24.68
N THR A 77 11.08 -8.69 -24.33
CA THR A 77 11.42 -8.34 -22.94
C THR A 77 10.49 -7.24 -22.43
N ALA A 78 10.23 -6.20 -23.24
CA ALA A 78 9.27 -5.15 -22.91
C ALA A 78 7.86 -5.73 -22.74
N MET A 79 7.40 -6.57 -23.67
CA MET A 79 6.08 -7.21 -23.59
C MET A 79 5.96 -8.15 -22.39
N LYS A 80 7.00 -8.92 -22.06
CA LYS A 80 7.05 -9.73 -20.82
C LYS A 80 7.04 -8.86 -19.57
N ARG A 81 7.71 -7.71 -19.57
CA ARG A 81 7.62 -6.72 -18.48
C ARG A 81 6.20 -6.14 -18.36
N MET A 82 5.52 -5.92 -19.47
CA MET A 82 4.14 -5.42 -19.49
C MET A 82 3.10 -6.48 -19.11
N MET A 83 3.41 -7.78 -19.27
CA MET A 83 2.53 -8.91 -18.94
C MET A 83 2.91 -9.60 -17.61
N ARG A 84 3.48 -8.85 -16.68
CA ARG A 84 3.82 -9.36 -15.34
C ARG A 84 2.56 -9.78 -14.57
N ASN A 85 2.66 -10.83 -13.76
CA ASN A 85 1.57 -11.27 -12.90
C ASN A 85 1.23 -10.15 -11.90
N PRO A 86 -0.05 -9.71 -11.81
CA PRO A 86 -0.44 -8.63 -10.90
C PRO A 86 -0.29 -8.97 -9.42
N TYR A 87 -0.20 -10.26 -9.07
CA TYR A 87 -0.04 -10.74 -7.69
C TYR A 87 1.38 -11.21 -7.38
N GLU A 88 2.33 -10.92 -8.26
CA GLU A 88 3.75 -11.19 -8.03
C GLU A 88 4.46 -9.89 -7.64
N TYR A 89 5.41 -9.99 -6.71
CA TYR A 89 6.16 -8.83 -6.26
C TYR A 89 7.32 -8.52 -7.21
N HIS A 90 7.26 -7.33 -7.81
CA HIS A 90 8.27 -6.82 -8.73
C HIS A 90 9.13 -5.75 -8.05
N HIS A 91 10.11 -6.20 -7.27
CA HIS A 91 10.98 -5.30 -6.49
C HIS A 91 11.76 -4.29 -7.36
N ASP A 92 12.10 -4.68 -8.59
CA ASP A 92 12.81 -3.85 -9.56
C ASP A 92 12.02 -2.61 -10.03
N LEU A 93 10.70 -2.59 -9.85
CA LEU A 93 9.85 -1.45 -10.16
C LEU A 93 9.79 -0.41 -9.02
N GLY A 94 10.45 -0.67 -7.90
CA GLY A 94 10.46 0.21 -6.74
C GLY A 94 9.27 -0.02 -5.80
N MET A 95 9.13 0.89 -4.83
CA MET A 95 8.02 0.87 -3.87
C MET A 95 6.69 1.17 -4.59
N ASN A 96 5.69 0.32 -4.37
CA ASN A 96 4.32 0.52 -4.84
C ASN A 96 3.34 0.47 -3.69
N TYR A 97 2.22 1.18 -3.82
CA TYR A 97 1.21 1.27 -2.78
C TYR A 97 -0.15 1.68 -3.33
N THR A 98 -1.19 1.52 -2.52
CA THR A 98 -2.57 1.91 -2.82
C THR A 98 -3.19 2.60 -1.61
N LEU A 99 -3.87 3.72 -1.86
CA LEU A 99 -4.71 4.40 -0.86
C LEU A 99 -6.00 3.60 -0.67
N ILE A 100 -6.21 3.05 0.52
CA ILE A 100 -7.38 2.22 0.87
C ILE A 100 -8.51 3.08 1.44
N THR A 101 -8.16 3.98 2.35
CA THR A 101 -9.06 5.01 2.90
C THR A 101 -8.29 6.32 3.02
N ASP A 102 -8.97 7.42 3.35
CA ASP A 102 -8.33 8.74 3.47
C ASP A 102 -7.12 8.76 4.43
N ASN A 103 -7.07 7.84 5.41
CA ASN A 103 -6.04 7.76 6.43
C ASN A 103 -5.13 6.52 6.32
N LEU A 104 -5.40 5.60 5.38
CA LEU A 104 -4.74 4.29 5.31
C LEU A 104 -4.20 3.99 3.91
N ILE A 105 -2.90 3.74 3.84
CA ILE A 105 -2.20 3.28 2.65
C ILE A 105 -1.64 1.89 2.91
N VAL A 106 -1.75 1.00 1.94
CA VAL A 106 -1.16 -0.34 1.96
C VAL A 106 -0.18 -0.48 0.79
N GLY A 107 1.02 -0.98 1.04
CA GLY A 107 2.02 -1.11 -0.01
C GLY A 107 3.17 -2.06 0.30
N SER A 108 4.14 -2.07 -0.62
CA SER A 108 5.41 -2.79 -0.48
C SER A 108 6.40 -2.05 0.42
N GLN A 109 7.51 -2.69 0.76
CA GLN A 109 8.55 -2.05 1.55
C GLN A 109 9.14 -0.81 0.84
N PRO A 110 9.41 0.29 1.58
CA PRO A 110 10.36 1.30 1.17
C PRO A 110 11.74 0.66 0.95
N GLN A 111 12.42 1.02 -0.13
CA GLN A 111 13.72 0.45 -0.49
C GLN A 111 14.87 1.38 -0.10
N LYS A 112 14.61 2.70 -0.06
CA LYS A 112 15.61 3.75 0.19
C LYS A 112 14.99 4.94 0.96
N PRO A 113 15.80 5.78 1.64
CA PRO A 113 15.29 6.94 2.38
C PRO A 113 14.43 7.90 1.56
N GLU A 114 14.68 8.04 0.26
CA GLU A 114 13.90 8.90 -0.64
C GLU A 114 12.45 8.41 -0.80
N ASP A 115 12.18 7.12 -0.59
CA ASP A 115 10.82 6.58 -0.61
C ASP A 115 10.03 7.09 0.62
N ILE A 116 10.71 7.30 1.75
CA ILE A 116 10.13 7.89 2.96
C ILE A 116 9.81 9.36 2.73
N ASP A 117 10.69 10.09 2.05
CA ASP A 117 10.41 11.45 1.61
C ASP A 117 9.21 11.51 0.66
N HIS A 118 9.15 10.60 -0.30
CA HIS A 118 8.03 10.52 -1.24
C HIS A 118 6.69 10.37 -0.52
N VAL A 119 6.56 9.39 0.39
CA VAL A 119 5.28 9.20 1.11
C VAL A 119 4.97 10.32 2.10
N LYS A 120 5.99 11.00 2.65
CA LYS A 120 5.77 12.19 3.48
C LYS A 120 5.15 13.33 2.67
N HIS A 121 5.75 13.67 1.54
CA HIS A 121 5.41 14.88 0.78
C HIS A 121 4.19 14.68 -0.13
N VAL A 122 4.09 13.52 -0.77
CA VAL A 122 3.01 13.23 -1.72
C VAL A 122 1.76 12.75 -0.99
N GLU A 123 1.94 11.86 -0.01
CA GLU A 123 0.83 11.17 0.64
C GLU A 123 0.55 11.65 2.06
N ASN A 124 1.25 12.66 2.57
CA ASN A 124 1.08 13.17 3.93
C ASN A 124 1.15 12.05 4.98
N VAL A 125 2.06 11.10 4.79
CA VAL A 125 2.27 10.01 5.76
C VAL A 125 2.93 10.57 7.03
N ALA A 126 2.37 10.21 8.18
CA ALA A 126 2.91 10.53 9.50
C ALA A 126 3.35 9.28 10.27
N TYR A 127 2.92 8.10 9.84
CA TYR A 127 3.19 6.83 10.51
C TYR A 127 3.54 5.75 9.49
N VAL A 128 4.54 4.94 9.80
CA VAL A 128 4.89 3.75 9.03
C VAL A 128 4.73 2.53 9.92
N LEU A 129 3.96 1.53 9.48
CA LEU A 129 3.80 0.25 10.18
C LEU A 129 4.44 -0.86 9.34
N ASN A 130 5.61 -1.29 9.78
CA ASN A 130 6.39 -2.34 9.14
C ASN A 130 6.10 -3.72 9.76
N LEU A 131 5.63 -4.66 8.95
CA LEU A 131 5.27 -6.03 9.35
C LEU A 131 6.34 -7.08 9.06
N GLN A 132 7.52 -6.67 8.60
CA GLN A 132 8.61 -7.55 8.19
C GLN A 132 9.43 -8.07 9.38
N GLN A 133 9.92 -9.31 9.24
CA GLN A 133 10.98 -9.86 10.08
C GLN A 133 12.35 -9.38 9.55
N ASP A 134 13.37 -9.43 10.40
CA ASP A 134 14.73 -9.00 10.01
C ASP A 134 15.25 -9.82 8.82
N LYS A 135 14.97 -11.13 8.78
CA LYS A 135 15.29 -11.98 7.63
C LYS A 135 14.70 -11.51 6.29
N ASP A 136 13.54 -10.85 6.31
CA ASP A 136 12.90 -10.36 5.09
C ASP A 136 13.68 -9.14 4.58
N VAL A 137 14.04 -8.24 5.50
CA VAL A 137 14.83 -7.02 5.24
C VAL A 137 16.22 -7.39 4.71
N GLU A 138 16.87 -8.36 5.36
CA GLU A 138 18.18 -8.89 4.96
C GLU A 138 18.13 -9.50 3.56
N TYR A 139 17.11 -10.30 3.26
CA TYR A 139 16.96 -10.95 1.96
C TYR A 139 16.88 -9.94 0.80
N TRP A 140 16.20 -8.82 1.01
CA TRP A 140 16.06 -7.75 0.00
C TRP A 140 17.18 -6.71 0.04
N GLY A 141 18.15 -6.84 0.94
CA GLY A 141 19.27 -5.91 1.06
C GLY A 141 18.85 -4.48 1.41
N VAL A 142 17.72 -4.30 2.11
CA VAL A 142 17.22 -2.98 2.49
C VAL A 142 17.96 -2.50 3.74
N ASP A 143 18.53 -1.30 3.68
CA ASP A 143 19.09 -0.63 4.86
C ASP A 143 17.97 -0.04 5.73
N LEU A 144 17.34 -0.90 6.53
CA LEU A 144 16.25 -0.51 7.41
C LEU A 144 16.68 0.55 8.44
N LYS A 145 17.96 0.59 8.83
CA LYS A 145 18.46 1.59 9.77
C LYS A 145 18.35 2.98 9.17
N SER A 146 18.86 3.17 7.95
CA SER A 146 18.75 4.44 7.22
C SER A 146 17.29 4.86 6.98
N ILE A 147 16.39 3.90 6.73
CA ILE A 147 14.94 4.17 6.62
C ILE A 147 14.35 4.71 7.93
N ILE A 148 14.68 4.10 9.07
CA ILE A 148 14.20 4.51 10.38
C ILE A 148 14.76 5.89 10.76
N GLU A 149 16.06 6.11 10.52
CA GLU A 149 16.71 7.41 10.74
C GLU A 149 16.03 8.50 9.92
N ARG A 150 15.76 8.25 8.63
CA ARG A 150 15.03 9.21 7.80
C ARG A 150 13.63 9.50 8.30
N CYS A 151 12.90 8.47 8.75
CA CYS A 151 11.58 8.67 9.37
C CYS A 151 11.68 9.62 10.58
N GLN A 152 12.66 9.42 11.46
CA GLN A 152 12.86 10.27 12.63
C GLN A 152 13.17 11.72 12.26
N GLU A 153 14.05 11.94 11.29
CA GLU A 153 14.44 13.28 10.81
C GLU A 153 13.25 14.10 10.31
N ILE A 154 12.32 13.47 9.57
CA ILE A 154 11.19 14.16 8.94
C ILE A 154 9.88 14.02 9.72
N GLY A 155 9.95 13.55 10.97
CA GLY A 155 8.81 13.44 11.88
C GLY A 155 7.77 12.41 11.47
N ILE A 156 8.20 11.28 10.90
CA ILE A 156 7.39 10.07 10.71
C ILE A 156 7.65 9.11 11.88
N HIS A 157 6.58 8.63 12.50
CA HIS A 157 6.68 7.60 13.53
C HIS A 157 6.72 6.20 12.90
N HIS A 158 7.91 5.57 12.91
CA HIS A 158 8.10 4.22 12.39
C HIS A 158 7.88 3.15 13.48
N MET A 159 6.95 2.22 13.24
CA MET A 159 6.57 1.13 14.13
C MET A 159 6.86 -0.23 13.49
N ARG A 160 7.21 -1.22 14.31
CA ARG A 160 7.40 -2.60 13.85
C ARG A 160 6.47 -3.58 14.57
N ARG A 161 5.79 -4.43 13.79
CA ARG A 161 4.96 -5.54 14.26
C ARG A 161 5.23 -6.79 13.40
N PRO A 162 6.40 -7.44 13.55
CA PRO A 162 6.84 -8.49 12.64
C PRO A 162 5.91 -9.70 12.63
N ALA A 163 5.54 -10.16 11.44
CA ALA A 163 4.86 -11.43 11.21
C ALA A 163 5.62 -12.23 10.14
N ARG A 164 5.68 -13.55 10.27
CA ARG A 164 6.38 -14.42 9.33
C ARG A 164 5.66 -14.43 7.97
N ASP A 165 6.44 -14.30 6.90
CA ASP A 165 5.88 -14.35 5.55
C ASP A 165 5.36 -15.75 5.21
N PHE A 166 4.26 -15.81 4.45
CA PHE A 166 3.57 -17.04 4.06
C PHE A 166 3.19 -17.96 5.23
N ASP A 167 2.93 -17.39 6.41
CA ASP A 167 2.55 -18.13 7.62
C ASP A 167 1.26 -17.52 8.23
N PRO A 168 0.08 -18.13 7.99
CA PRO A 168 -1.18 -17.60 8.49
C PRO A 168 -1.32 -17.66 10.01
N ASP A 169 -0.67 -18.60 10.69
CA ASP A 169 -0.71 -18.71 12.16
C ASP A 169 0.13 -17.60 12.80
N SER A 170 1.31 -17.33 12.23
CA SER A 170 2.12 -16.18 12.63
C SER A 170 1.34 -14.88 12.41
N LEU A 171 0.70 -14.71 11.26
CA LEU A 171 -0.12 -13.52 10.99
C LEU A 171 -1.27 -13.40 11.99
N ARG A 172 -2.02 -14.48 12.24
CA ARG A 172 -3.13 -14.52 13.21
C ARG A 172 -2.69 -14.09 14.61
N SER A 173 -1.53 -14.57 15.07
CA SER A 173 -1.01 -14.22 16.39
C SER A 173 -0.59 -12.75 16.52
N ILE A 174 -0.16 -12.12 15.42
CA ILE A 174 0.32 -10.74 15.39
C ILE A 174 -0.79 -9.73 15.11
N LEU A 175 -1.85 -10.14 14.41
CA LEU A 175 -2.96 -9.27 14.00
C LEU A 175 -3.46 -8.34 15.11
N PRO A 176 -3.76 -8.80 16.34
CA PRO A 176 -4.23 -7.90 17.40
C PRO A 176 -3.26 -6.76 17.72
N LYS A 177 -1.95 -7.05 17.78
CA LYS A 177 -0.90 -6.05 18.08
C LYS A 177 -0.67 -5.11 16.91
N ALA A 178 -0.73 -5.63 15.68
CA ALA A 178 -0.56 -4.85 14.46
C ALA A 178 -1.73 -3.88 14.26
N VAL A 179 -2.96 -4.36 14.41
CA VAL A 179 -4.16 -3.53 14.29
C VAL A 179 -4.25 -2.51 15.41
N SER A 180 -3.87 -2.84 16.64
CA SER A 180 -3.80 -1.86 17.74
C SER A 180 -2.83 -0.71 17.43
N SER A 181 -1.65 -0.99 16.87
CA SER A 181 -0.72 0.05 16.42
C SER A 181 -1.27 0.89 15.27
N LEU A 182 -1.97 0.27 14.32
CA LEU A 182 -2.62 0.96 13.22
C LEU A 182 -3.75 1.88 13.70
N GLU A 183 -4.65 1.35 14.53
CA GLU A 183 -5.78 2.11 15.07
C GLU A 183 -5.31 3.30 15.89
N TRP A 184 -4.34 3.11 16.78
CA TRP A 184 -3.73 4.20 17.55
C TRP A 184 -3.17 5.29 16.63
N ALA A 185 -2.40 4.91 15.61
CA ALA A 185 -1.81 5.87 14.68
C ALA A 185 -2.87 6.66 13.87
N ILE A 186 -3.97 6.01 13.48
CA ILE A 186 -5.09 6.69 12.83
C ILE A 186 -5.80 7.63 13.82
N SER A 187 -6.00 7.20 15.08
CA SER A 187 -6.69 7.98 16.11
C SER A 187 -5.95 9.27 16.48
N GLU A 188 -4.62 9.27 16.40
CA GLU A 188 -3.78 10.45 16.64
C GLU A 188 -3.96 11.55 15.58
N GLY A 189 -4.41 11.20 14.36
CA GLY A 189 -4.82 12.17 13.34
C GLY A 189 -3.72 13.07 12.77
N LYS A 190 -2.43 12.73 12.92
CA LYS A 190 -1.31 13.56 12.44
C LYS A 190 -1.01 13.43 10.94
N GLY A 191 -1.66 12.48 10.26
CA GLY A 191 -1.46 12.17 8.85
C GLY A 191 -1.85 10.73 8.55
N ARG A 192 -1.50 10.26 7.35
CA ARG A 192 -1.82 8.89 6.92
C ARG A 192 -0.89 7.86 7.57
N VAL A 193 -1.38 6.63 7.68
CA VAL A 193 -0.60 5.46 8.08
C VAL A 193 -0.25 4.65 6.85
N TYR A 194 1.05 4.45 6.64
CA TYR A 194 1.60 3.58 5.60
C TYR A 194 1.87 2.19 6.19
N VAL A 195 1.00 1.22 5.89
CA VAL A 195 1.15 -0.16 6.35
C VAL A 195 1.82 -0.98 5.25
N HIS A 196 2.94 -1.61 5.56
CA HIS A 196 3.65 -2.43 4.59
C HIS A 196 4.17 -3.74 5.17
N CYS A 197 4.40 -4.68 4.26
CA CYS A 197 5.26 -5.84 4.48
C CYS A 197 6.33 -5.83 3.39
N THR A 198 6.77 -6.99 2.89
CA THR A 198 7.68 -7.05 1.74
C THR A 198 6.97 -6.54 0.47
N ALA A 199 5.92 -7.25 0.06
CA ALA A 199 5.24 -7.01 -1.21
C ALA A 199 3.97 -6.16 -1.11
N GLY A 200 3.40 -6.03 0.10
CA GLY A 200 2.07 -5.44 0.26
C GLY A 200 0.91 -6.34 -0.18
N LEU A 201 1.13 -7.66 -0.31
CA LEU A 201 0.14 -8.59 -0.89
C LEU A 201 -0.45 -9.60 0.11
N GLY A 202 0.12 -9.72 1.32
CA GLY A 202 -0.33 -10.69 2.33
C GLY A 202 -0.55 -10.04 3.69
N ARG A 203 0.54 -9.90 4.46
CA ARG A 203 0.52 -9.40 5.85
C ARG A 203 -0.10 -8.00 5.97
N ALA A 204 0.31 -7.04 5.13
CA ALA A 204 -0.18 -5.66 5.19
C ALA A 204 -1.67 -5.52 4.82
N PRO A 205 -2.16 -6.10 3.69
CA PRO A 205 -3.60 -6.16 3.42
C PRO A 205 -4.41 -6.81 4.54
N ALA A 206 -3.91 -7.90 5.15
CA ALA A 206 -4.62 -8.55 6.24
C ALA A 206 -4.80 -7.65 7.47
N VAL A 207 -3.77 -6.88 7.84
CA VAL A 207 -3.88 -5.89 8.93
C VAL A 207 -4.88 -4.79 8.58
N ALA A 208 -4.87 -4.29 7.34
CA ALA A 208 -5.82 -3.28 6.89
C ALA A 208 -7.27 -3.79 6.89
N ILE A 209 -7.50 -5.01 6.40
CA ILE A 209 -8.83 -5.66 6.39
C ILE A 209 -9.32 -5.88 7.81
N ALA A 210 -8.47 -6.39 8.71
CA ALA A 210 -8.83 -6.59 10.11
C ALA A 210 -9.18 -5.27 10.80
N TYR A 211 -8.43 -4.19 10.54
CA TYR A 211 -8.77 -2.85 11.03
C TYR A 211 -10.14 -2.37 10.54
N MET A 212 -10.42 -2.47 9.23
CA MET A 212 -11.71 -2.07 8.67
C MET A 212 -12.88 -2.87 9.24
N PHE A 213 -12.68 -4.18 9.45
CA PHE A 213 -13.67 -5.04 10.06
C PHE A 213 -13.93 -4.69 11.54
N TRP A 214 -12.88 -4.50 12.33
CA TRP A 214 -13.01 -4.29 13.77
C TRP A 214 -13.42 -2.86 14.15
N PHE A 215 -12.99 -1.86 13.40
CA PHE A 215 -13.13 -0.45 13.79
C PHE A 215 -13.97 0.40 12.82
N CYS A 216 -14.12 -0.01 11.55
CA CYS A 216 -14.89 0.76 10.56
C CYS A 216 -16.31 0.22 10.33
N SER A 217 -16.79 -0.71 11.16
CA SER A 217 -18.14 -1.30 11.05
C SER A 217 -18.45 -1.92 9.68
N MET A 218 -17.42 -2.42 8.98
CA MET A 218 -17.58 -3.19 7.75
C MET A 218 -17.73 -4.67 8.10
N ASN A 219 -18.47 -5.44 7.30
CA ASN A 219 -18.51 -6.90 7.45
C ASN A 219 -17.47 -7.53 6.53
N VAL A 220 -16.79 -8.58 7.00
CA VAL A 220 -16.03 -9.46 6.09
C VAL A 220 -17.02 -10.45 5.48
N SER A 221 -17.23 -10.37 4.19
CA SER A 221 -17.89 -11.42 3.42
C SER A 221 -16.90 -12.58 3.24
N ILE A 222 -17.05 -13.59 4.09
CA ILE A 222 -16.31 -14.86 4.05
C ILE A 222 -17.11 -15.87 3.24
#